data_AF-A0A4Q4CJ60-F1
#
_entry.id   AF-A0A4Q4CJ60-F1
#
_cell.length_a   1.000
_cell.length_b   1.000
_cell.length_c   1.000
_cell.angle_alpha   90.00
_cell.angle_beta   90.00
_cell.angle_gamma   90.00
#
_symmetry.space_group_name_H-M   'P 1'
#
loop_
_entity.id
_entity.type
_entity.pdbx_description
1 polymer ?
#
loop_
_entity_poly.entity_id
_entity_poly.type
_entity_poly.pdbx_seq_one_letter_code
_entity_poly.pdbx_strand_id
1 'polypeptide(L)'
;KDLGSLEAGKLADLVIIDGNPLADIRQSDRIAQVMQNGRLYDAQTMNQLAPAPKARKPLFFEGADGRSMPIDAEALEAGHVGD
;
A
#
# COMPACT_ATOMS: atom_id res chain seq x y z
N LYS A 1 4.11 -8.59 -26.22
CA LYS A 1 2.67 -8.35 -25.95
C LYS A 1 2.44 -8.74 -24.49
N ASP A 2 3.14 -8.09 -23.56
CA ASP A 2 3.44 -8.67 -22.23
C ASP A 2 3.52 -7.56 -21.17
N LEU A 3 2.42 -6.83 -20.95
CA LEU A 3 2.32 -5.83 -19.89
C LEU A 3 1.29 -6.30 -18.85
N GLY A 4 1.78 -6.51 -17.63
CA GLY A 4 0.98 -6.58 -16.39
C GLY A 4 -0.32 -7.38 -16.46
N SER A 5 -0.25 -8.69 -16.72
CA SER A 5 -1.46 -9.52 -16.73
C SER A 5 -1.96 -9.82 -15.31
N LEU A 6 -3.28 -9.69 -15.11
CA LEU A 6 -3.97 -10.01 -13.86
C LEU A 6 -4.33 -11.50 -13.86
N GLU A 7 -3.45 -12.32 -13.28
CA GLU A 7 -3.64 -13.76 -13.15
C GLU A 7 -3.54 -14.18 -11.69
N ALA A 8 -4.34 -15.18 -11.30
CA ALA A 8 -4.26 -15.76 -9.97
C ALA A 8 -2.86 -16.33 -9.72
N GLY A 9 -2.28 -16.02 -8.55
CA GLY A 9 -0.92 -16.45 -8.16
C GLY A 9 0.19 -15.47 -8.51
N LYS A 10 -0.09 -14.36 -9.19
CA LYS A 10 0.87 -13.26 -9.40
C LYS A 10 0.85 -12.27 -8.25
N LEU A 11 2.01 -11.66 -7.97
CA LEU A 11 2.10 -10.54 -7.01
C LEU A 11 1.27 -9.38 -7.55
N ALA A 12 0.24 -9.01 -6.79
CA ALA A 12 -0.69 -7.95 -7.17
C ALA A 12 -0.17 -6.61 -6.65
N ASP A 13 0.71 -6.00 -7.43
CA ASP A 13 1.07 -4.59 -7.28
C ASP A 13 0.36 -3.81 -8.38
N LEU A 14 -0.73 -3.14 -8.01
CA LEU A 14 -1.53 -2.33 -8.94
C LEU A 14 -2.09 -1.10 -8.25
N VAL A 15 -2.39 -0.08 -9.06
CA VAL A 15 -3.04 1.16 -8.62
C VAL A 15 -4.37 1.33 -9.33
N ILE A 16 -5.36 1.85 -8.62
CA ILE A 16 -6.68 2.18 -9.16
C ILE A 16 -6.72 3.70 -9.28
N ILE A 17 -6.97 4.18 -10.50
CA ILE A 17 -6.98 5.61 -10.84
C ILE A 17 -8.42 6.05 -11.07
N ASP A 18 -8.82 7.16 -10.45
CA ASP A 18 -10.07 7.84 -10.76
C ASP A 18 -9.86 8.78 -11.95
N GLY A 19 -9.94 8.20 -13.14
CA GLY A 19 -9.73 8.90 -14.40
C GLY A 19 -9.30 7.98 -15.52
N ASN A 20 -9.07 8.57 -16.69
CA ASN A 20 -8.57 7.88 -17.86
C ASN A 20 -7.18 8.42 -18.26
N PRO A 21 -6.09 7.77 -17.81
CA PRO A 21 -4.73 8.17 -18.17
C PRO A 21 -4.41 8.01 -19.66
N LEU A 22 -5.20 7.25 -20.42
CA LEU A 22 -5.06 7.16 -21.88
C LEU A 22 -5.64 8.40 -22.59
N ALA A 23 -6.59 9.10 -21.96
CA ALA A 23 -7.16 10.33 -22.49
C ALA A 23 -6.32 11.57 -22.08
N ASP A 24 -5.85 11.62 -20.84
CA ASP A 24 -4.92 12.64 -20.35
C ASP A 24 -4.00 12.02 -19.29
N ILE A 25 -2.71 11.95 -19.60
CA ILE A 25 -1.70 11.33 -18.73
C ILE A 25 -1.64 12.00 -17.35
N ARG A 26 -2.02 13.28 -17.23
CA ARG A 26 -2.05 13.96 -15.93
C ARG A 26 -3.02 13.32 -14.95
N GLN A 27 -4.04 12.62 -15.43
CA GLN A 27 -4.98 11.92 -14.57
C GLN A 27 -4.35 10.72 -13.85
N SER A 28 -3.12 10.31 -14.20
CA SER A 28 -2.43 9.22 -13.51
C SER A 28 -2.11 9.52 -12.04
N ASP A 29 -2.13 10.78 -11.63
CA ASP A 29 -1.91 11.18 -10.23
C ASP A 29 -3.15 11.00 -9.34
N ARG A 30 -4.33 10.74 -9.94
CA ARG A 30 -5.61 10.58 -9.25
C ARG A 30 -5.78 9.18 -8.70
N ILE A 31 -4.81 8.74 -7.91
CA ILE A 31 -4.82 7.40 -7.31
C ILE A 31 -5.91 7.34 -6.25
N ALA A 32 -6.89 6.46 -6.44
CA ALA A 32 -7.96 6.20 -5.49
C ALA A 32 -7.56 5.11 -4.48
N GLN A 33 -6.95 4.03 -4.96
CA GLN A 33 -6.58 2.87 -4.14
C GLN A 33 -5.30 2.21 -4.65
N VAL A 34 -4.61 1.52 -3.75
CA VAL A 34 -3.39 0.77 -4.06
C VAL A 34 -3.54 -0.65 -3.57
N MET A 35 -3.29 -1.63 -4.43
CA MET A 35 -3.11 -3.01 -4.02
C MET A 35 -1.62 -3.27 -3.86
N GLN A 36 -1.22 -3.72 -2.68
CA GLN A 36 0.17 -4.10 -2.39
C GLN A 36 0.17 -5.44 -1.65
N ASN A 37 0.94 -6.41 -2.15
CA ASN A 37 1.04 -7.74 -1.53
C ASN A 37 -0.34 -8.39 -1.25
N GLY A 38 -1.30 -8.19 -2.16
CA GLY A 38 -2.66 -8.75 -2.04
C GLY A 38 -3.56 -8.06 -1.01
N ARG A 39 -3.16 -6.90 -0.47
CA ARG A 39 -3.97 -6.06 0.41
C ARG A 39 -4.34 -4.77 -0.29
N LEU A 40 -5.62 -4.41 -0.24
CA LEU A 40 -6.14 -3.19 -0.83
C LEU A 40 -6.11 -2.07 0.21
N TYR A 41 -5.58 -0.91 -0.17
CA TYR A 41 -5.44 0.26 0.68
C TYR A 41 -6.15 1.47 0.06
N ASP A 42 -6.74 2.30 0.92
CA ASP A 42 -7.19 3.65 0.57
C ASP A 42 -5.98 4.57 0.36
N ALA A 43 -5.91 5.29 -0.76
CA ALA A 43 -4.71 6.06 -1.11
C ALA A 43 -4.48 7.30 -0.23
N GLN A 44 -5.54 7.87 0.35
CA GLN A 44 -5.42 9.07 1.18
C GLN A 44 -4.97 8.74 2.61
N THR A 45 -5.52 7.65 3.16
CA THR A 45 -5.33 7.29 4.56
C THR A 45 -4.35 6.14 4.78
N MET A 46 -4.06 5.36 3.74
CA MET A 46 -3.33 4.08 3.81
C MET A 46 -3.98 3.06 4.76
N ASN A 47 -5.27 3.22 5.06
CA ASN A 47 -6.04 2.19 5.76
C ASN A 47 -6.26 1.00 4.82
N GLN A 48 -6.10 -0.21 5.34
CA GLN A 48 -6.44 -1.42 4.62
C GLN A 48 -7.97 -1.51 4.50
N LEU A 49 -8.46 -1.76 3.30
CA LEU A 49 -9.87 -1.96 2.97
C LEU A 49 -10.21 -3.45 2.81
N ALA A 50 -9.30 -4.22 2.20
CA ALA A 50 -9.46 -5.65 1.94
C ALA A 50 -8.13 -6.41 2.15
N PRO A 51 -8.16 -7.72 2.48
CA PRO A 51 -9.35 -8.59 2.65
C PRO A 51 -10.15 -8.30 3.93
N ALA A 52 -9.55 -7.62 4.91
CA ALA A 52 -10.22 -7.16 6.11
C ALA A 52 -9.90 -5.68 6.37
N PRO A 53 -10.87 -4.85 6.77
CA PRO A 53 -10.59 -3.47 7.13
C PRO A 53 -9.62 -3.36 8.33
N LYS A 54 -8.57 -2.56 8.20
CA LYS A 54 -7.60 -2.30 9.27
C LYS A 54 -7.09 -0.87 9.18
N ALA A 55 -7.25 -0.10 10.25
CA ALA A 55 -6.65 1.23 10.34
C ALA A 55 -5.12 1.11 10.35
N ARG A 56 -4.43 2.02 9.66
CA ARG A 56 -2.97 2.05 9.69
C ARG A 56 -2.47 2.40 11.09
N LYS A 57 -1.28 1.93 11.42
CA LYS A 57 -0.53 2.45 12.57
C LYS A 57 -0.07 3.89 12.25
N PRO A 58 0.20 4.72 13.28
CA PRO A 58 0.91 5.98 13.08
C PRO A 58 2.21 5.74 12.30
N LEU A 59 2.50 6.62 11.35
CA LEU A 59 3.76 6.58 10.61
C LEU A 59 4.89 6.99 11.54
N PHE A 60 6.10 6.50 11.27
CA PHE A 60 7.27 6.78 12.11
C PHE A 60 7.53 8.29 12.31
N PHE A 61 7.14 9.12 11.34
CA PHE A 61 7.29 10.58 11.38
C PHE A 61 6.10 11.33 12.00
N GLU A 62 5.01 10.63 12.34
CA GLU A 62 3.85 11.20 13.02
C GLU A 62 3.95 11.08 14.55
N GLY A 63 4.97 10.38 15.06
CA GLY A 63 5.25 10.29 16.49
C GLY A 63 5.55 11.66 17.08
N ALA A 64 4.69 12.08 18.01
CA ALA A 64 4.80 13.33 18.74
C ALA A 64 6.27 13.60 19.12
N ASP A 65 6.80 14.69 18.57
CA ASP A 65 8.03 15.35 19.02
C ASP A 65 9.34 14.62 18.67
N GLY A 66 9.32 13.60 17.79
CA GLY A 66 10.53 12.89 17.35
C GLY A 66 11.21 12.05 18.45
N ARG A 67 10.55 11.85 19.60
CA ARG A 67 11.08 11.07 20.75
C ARG A 67 10.42 9.71 20.92
N SER A 68 9.29 9.48 20.26
CA SER A 68 8.55 8.21 20.30
C SER A 68 8.50 7.61 18.91
N MET A 69 9.60 6.98 18.48
CA MET A 69 9.54 6.07 17.33
C MET A 69 8.74 4.83 17.80
N PRO A 70 7.59 4.49 17.18
CA PRO A 70 6.97 3.22 17.42
C PRO A 70 7.85 2.16 16.74
N ILE A 71 8.84 1.65 17.47
CA ILE A 71 9.55 0.42 17.10
C ILE A 71 8.67 -0.71 17.63
N ASP A 72 7.78 -1.20 16.79
CA ASP A 72 6.98 -2.37 17.07
C ASP A 72 7.88 -3.62 17.08
N ALA A 73 7.89 -4.33 18.21
CA ALA A 73 8.66 -5.57 18.38
C ALA A 73 8.30 -6.63 17.32
N GLU A 74 7.07 -6.63 16.79
CA GLU A 74 6.66 -7.50 15.69
C GLU A 74 7.33 -7.17 14.34
N ALA A 75 7.70 -5.90 14.11
CA ALA A 75 8.42 -5.51 12.88
C ALA A 75 9.89 -5.99 12.91
N LEU A 76 10.46 -6.14 14.10
CA LEU A 76 11.77 -6.77 14.31
C LEU A 76 11.73 -8.29 14.06
N GLU A 77 10.65 -8.98 14.44
CA GLU A 77 10.54 -10.44 14.23
C GLU A 77 10.30 -10.83 12.77
N ALA A 78 9.56 -10.03 12.00
CA ALA A 78 9.28 -10.33 10.59
C ALA A 78 10.51 -10.18 9.66
N GLY A 79 11.58 -9.52 10.12
CA GLY A 79 12.82 -9.30 9.36
C GLY A 79 13.96 -10.29 9.64
N HIS A 80 13.76 -11.27 10.53
CA HIS A 80 14.79 -12.25 10.93
C HIS A 80 14.26 -13.70 10.88
N VAL A 81 13.81 -14.13 9.71
CA VAL A 81 13.68 -15.57 9.42
C VAL A 81 14.50 -15.90 8.18
N GLY A 82 15.71 -16.43 8.43
CA GLY A 82 16.40 -17.38 7.57
C GLY A 82 17.55 -16.82 6.71
N ASP A 83 18.77 -17.00 7.21
CA ASP A 83 19.83 -17.64 6.40
C ASP A 83 19.43 -19.09 6.06
#